data_AF-A0A800NG60-F1
#
_entry.id   AF-A0A800NG60-F1
#
_cell.length_a   1.000
_cell.length_b   1.000
_cell.length_c   1.000
_cell.angle_alpha   90.00
_cell.angle_beta   90.00
_cell.angle_gamma   90.00
#
_symmetry.space_group_name_H-M   'P 1'
#
loop_
_entity.id
_entity.type
_entity.pdbx_description
1 polymer ?
#
loop_
_entity_poly.entity_id
_entity_poly.type
_entity_poly.pdbx_seq_one_letter_code
_entity_poly.pdbx_strand_id
1 'polypeptide(L)'
;MFIILLKLVTGFIGGILYIKFFPVSIPMGISDMIVIFVLEPAGFVLGMTFFLISFIANAEIIRMIIEWAAGVFKNFKSLKESNALFGTVLILLQMGCFFTLLVLSPWEAFALFCFSAIYGIISLDFKKINFAGD
;
A
#
# COMPACT_ATOMS: atom_id res chain seq x y z
N MET A 1 -14.97 -2.64 -8.88
CA MET A 1 -14.35 -3.97 -8.62
C MET A 1 -13.10 -4.19 -9.46
N PHE A 2 -13.19 -4.21 -10.80
CA PHE A 2 -12.03 -4.44 -11.68
C PHE A 2 -10.87 -3.46 -11.45
N ILE A 3 -11.16 -2.15 -11.34
CA ILE A 3 -10.14 -1.12 -11.09
C ILE A 3 -9.39 -1.36 -9.76
N ILE A 4 -10.09 -1.86 -8.73
CA ILE A 4 -9.50 -2.13 -7.41
C ILE A 4 -8.56 -3.33 -7.49
N LEU A 5 -8.99 -4.38 -8.19
CA LEU A 5 -8.15 -5.57 -8.43
C LEU A 5 -6.92 -5.20 -9.27
N LEU A 6 -7.08 -4.34 -10.28
CA LEU A 6 -5.95 -3.83 -11.05
C LEU A 6 -4.96 -3.08 -10.14
N LYS A 7 -5.47 -2.19 -9.26
CA LYS A 7 -4.64 -1.48 -8.27
C LYS A 7 -3.91 -2.44 -7.34
N LEU A 8 -4.58 -3.49 -6.87
CA LEU A 8 -3.98 -4.52 -6.02
C LEU A 8 -2.83 -5.23 -6.75
N VAL A 9 -3.07 -5.65 -7.99
CA VAL A 9 -2.07 -6.33 -8.82
C VAL A 9 -0.90 -5.39 -9.13
N THR A 10 -1.16 -4.13 -9.50
CA THR A 10 -0.09 -3.14 -9.74
C THR A 10 0.68 -2.81 -8.48
N GLY A 11 0.00 -2.70 -7.34
CA GLY A 11 0.61 -2.48 -6.04
C GLY A 11 1.56 -3.62 -5.67
N PHE A 12 1.10 -4.85 -5.85
CA PHE A 12 1.87 -6.05 -5.53
C PHE A 12 3.05 -6.26 -6.48
N ILE A 13 2.82 -6.24 -7.79
CA ILE A 13 3.89 -6.40 -8.79
C ILE A 13 4.90 -5.25 -8.67
N GLY A 14 4.43 -4.02 -8.51
CA GLY A 14 5.29 -2.86 -8.28
C GLY A 14 6.13 -3.02 -7.01
N GLY A 15 5.57 -3.60 -5.94
CA GLY A 15 6.29 -3.89 -4.70
C GLY A 15 7.41 -4.92 -4.90
N ILE A 16 7.13 -5.99 -5.65
CA ILE A 16 8.15 -7.00 -6.01
C ILE A 16 9.26 -6.38 -6.86
N LEU A 17 8.91 -5.57 -7.86
CA LEU A 17 9.88 -4.90 -8.71
C LEU A 17 10.70 -3.87 -7.94
N TYR A 18 10.09 -3.13 -7.02
CA TYR A 18 10.79 -2.26 -6.09
C TYR A 18 11.83 -3.04 -5.30
N ILE A 19 11.44 -4.12 -4.60
CA ILE A 19 12.37 -4.95 -3.83
C ILE A 19 13.50 -5.51 -4.72
N LYS A 20 13.18 -5.91 -5.95
CA LYS A 20 14.16 -6.50 -6.87
C LYS A 20 15.18 -5.49 -7.40
N PHE A 21 14.75 -4.26 -7.71
CA PHE A 21 15.61 -3.25 -8.34
C PHE A 21 16.25 -2.30 -7.33
N PHE A 22 15.73 -2.21 -6.11
CA PHE A 22 16.31 -1.35 -5.09
C PHE A 22 17.68 -1.91 -4.67
N PRO A 23 18.77 -1.13 -4.80
CA PRO A 23 20.12 -1.67 -4.73
C PRO A 23 20.61 -1.92 -3.29
N VAL A 24 19.72 -1.90 -2.30
CA VAL A 24 20.09 -1.94 -0.88
C VAL A 24 19.32 -3.02 -0.16
N SER A 25 20.06 -3.95 0.46
CA SER A 25 19.56 -4.89 1.45
C SER A 25 19.86 -4.34 2.84
N ILE A 26 18.83 -3.81 3.51
CA ILE A 26 18.91 -3.30 4.89
C ILE A 26 18.96 -4.52 5.85
N PRO A 27 19.67 -4.44 7.01
CA PRO A 27 20.32 -3.28 7.60
C PRO A 27 21.71 -3.00 7.02
N MET A 28 21.92 -1.74 6.62
CA MET A 28 23.17 -1.20 6.12
C MET A 28 23.37 0.22 6.67
N GLY A 29 24.62 0.66 6.87
CA GLY A 29 24.92 2.02 7.29
C GLY A 29 24.48 3.05 6.26
N ILE A 30 24.03 4.24 6.73
CA ILE A 30 23.58 5.33 5.84
C ILE A 30 24.69 5.75 4.87
N SER A 31 25.95 5.74 5.32
CA SER A 31 27.11 6.04 4.47
C SER A 31 27.23 5.06 3.31
N ASP A 32 27.14 3.76 3.60
CA ASP A 32 27.25 2.70 2.59
C ASP A 32 26.06 2.75 1.62
N MET A 33 24.86 3.06 2.12
CA MET A 33 23.66 3.27 1.31
C MET A 33 23.86 4.39 0.28
N ILE A 34 24.40 5.54 0.70
CA ILE A 34 24.69 6.66 -0.20
C ILE A 34 25.71 6.26 -1.26
N VAL A 35 26.78 5.55 -0.87
CA VAL A 35 27.80 5.08 -1.81
C VAL A 35 27.18 4.17 -2.86
N ILE A 36 26.35 3.21 -2.46
CA ILE A 36 25.69 2.29 -3.39
C ILE A 36 24.72 3.03 -4.32
N PHE A 37 23.98 4.02 -3.84
CA PHE A 37 23.11 4.82 -4.71
C PHE A 37 23.87 5.60 -5.78
N VAL A 38 25.10 6.03 -5.48
CA VAL A 38 25.98 6.69 -6.45
C VAL A 38 26.59 5.69 -7.43
N LEU A 39 26.92 4.47 -6.97
CA LEU A 39 27.51 3.42 -7.81
C LEU A 39 26.50 2.72 -8.73
N GLU A 40 25.25 2.56 -8.28
CA GLU A 40 24.16 1.90 -9.02
C GLU A 40 22.94 2.83 -9.23
N PRO A 41 23.11 3.99 -9.89
CA PRO A 41 22.07 5.01 -10.00
C PRO A 41 20.85 4.51 -10.78
N ALA A 42 21.05 3.64 -11.76
CA ALA A 42 19.96 3.07 -12.55
C ALA A 42 19.05 2.16 -11.70
N GLY A 43 19.64 1.31 -10.84
CA GLY A 43 18.90 0.46 -9.92
C GLY A 43 18.07 1.29 -8.95
N PHE A 44 18.69 2.31 -8.34
CA PHE A 44 17.99 3.24 -7.46
C PHE A 44 16.81 3.95 -8.15
N VAL A 45 17.02 4.54 -9.34
CA VAL A 45 15.95 5.24 -10.06
C VAL A 45 14.79 4.31 -10.43
N LEU A 46 15.09 3.10 -10.92
CA LEU A 46 14.06 2.11 -11.24
C LEU A 46 13.33 1.63 -9.98
N GLY A 47 14.06 1.29 -8.92
CA GLY A 47 13.50 0.90 -7.63
C GLY A 47 12.55 1.96 -7.08
N MET A 48 12.98 3.23 -7.08
CA MET A 48 12.13 4.35 -6.64
C MET A 48 10.92 4.60 -7.54
N THR A 49 11.04 4.36 -8.85
CA THR A 49 9.90 4.46 -9.77
C THR A 49 8.86 3.39 -9.45
N PHE A 50 9.27 2.14 -9.28
CA PHE A 50 8.37 1.06 -8.88
C PHE A 50 7.82 1.24 -7.47
N PHE A 51 8.64 1.80 -6.56
CA PHE A 51 8.18 2.21 -5.23
C PHE A 51 7.03 3.19 -5.35
N LEU A 52 7.15 4.27 -6.11
CA LEU A 52 6.10 5.29 -6.26
C LEU A 52 4.80 4.70 -6.84
N ILE A 53 4.91 3.84 -7.86
CA ILE A 53 3.75 3.17 -8.47
C ILE A 53 3.06 2.27 -7.42
N SER A 54 3.84 1.44 -6.73
CA SER A 54 3.34 0.52 -5.73
C SER A 54 2.72 1.26 -4.54
N PHE A 55 3.40 2.30 -4.08
CA PHE A 55 3.01 3.18 -3.00
C PHE A 55 1.64 3.82 -3.26
N ILE A 56 1.45 4.46 -4.41
CA ILE A 56 0.19 5.14 -4.73
C ILE A 56 -0.96 4.12 -4.80
N ALA A 57 -0.73 3.00 -5.48
CA ALA A 57 -1.74 1.96 -5.64
C ALA A 57 -2.17 1.36 -4.29
N ASN A 58 -1.21 1.03 -3.42
CA ASN A 58 -1.48 0.50 -2.09
C ASN A 58 -2.15 1.54 -1.18
N ALA A 59 -1.74 2.81 -1.26
CA ALA A 59 -2.32 3.86 -0.43
C ALA A 59 -3.80 4.13 -0.76
N GLU A 60 -4.18 4.07 -2.03
CA GLU A 60 -5.58 4.19 -2.43
C GLU A 60 -6.43 3.02 -1.94
N ILE A 61 -5.88 1.80 -1.91
CA ILE A 61 -6.56 0.62 -1.35
C ILE A 61 -6.72 0.77 0.17
N ILE A 62 -5.68 1.20 0.88
CA ILE A 62 -5.73 1.46 2.32
C ILE A 62 -6.79 2.51 2.65
N ARG A 63 -6.82 3.62 1.91
CA ARG A 63 -7.86 4.66 2.07
C ARG A 63 -9.27 4.07 1.96
N MET A 64 -9.52 3.29 0.92
CA MET A 64 -10.82 2.67 0.68
C MET A 64 -11.19 1.62 1.75
N ILE A 65 -10.22 0.86 2.26
CA ILE A 65 -10.42 -0.04 3.39
C ILE A 65 -10.85 0.74 4.63
N ILE A 66 -10.22 1.88 4.91
CA ILE A 66 -10.56 2.75 6.05
C ILE A 66 -11.97 3.34 5.89
N GLU A 67 -12.30 3.87 4.70
CA GLU A 67 -13.64 4.41 4.41
C GLU A 67 -14.72 3.33 4.57
N TRP A 68 -14.47 2.13 4.07
CA TRP A 68 -15.37 0.99 4.23
C TRP A 68 -15.51 0.59 5.71
N ALA A 69 -14.41 0.46 6.43
CA ALA A 69 -14.42 0.11 7.86
C ALA A 69 -15.20 1.14 8.68
N ALA A 70 -14.98 2.45 8.42
CA ALA A 70 -15.71 3.53 9.07
C ALA A 70 -17.23 3.46 8.77
N GLY A 71 -17.62 3.14 7.54
CA GLY A 71 -19.01 2.93 7.16
C GLY A 71 -19.66 1.74 7.87
N VAL A 72 -18.93 0.64 8.01
CA VAL A 72 -19.37 -0.56 8.75
C VAL A 72 -19.61 -0.24 10.23
N PHE A 73 -18.67 0.47 10.87
CA PHE A 73 -18.81 0.87 12.27
C PHE A 73 -20.01 1.80 12.51
N LYS A 74 -20.32 2.72 11.57
CA LYS A 74 -21.44 3.66 11.72
C LYS A 74 -22.82 3.03 11.43
N ASN A 75 -22.91 2.11 10.47
CA ASN A 75 -24.19 1.57 10.00
C ASN A 75 -24.22 0.04 9.99
N PHE A 76 -23.96 -0.58 11.15
CA PHE A 76 -23.89 -2.04 11.32
C PHE A 76 -25.16 -2.78 10.87
N LYS A 77 -26.33 -2.10 10.82
CA LYS A 77 -27.63 -2.68 10.41
C LYS A 77 -27.97 -2.60 8.92
N SER A 78 -27.28 -1.79 8.11
CA SER A 78 -27.70 -1.46 6.73
C SER A 78 -26.73 -1.95 5.63
N LEU A 79 -25.76 -2.77 6.00
CA LEU A 79 -24.85 -3.34 5.01
C LEU A 79 -25.56 -4.46 4.25
N LYS A 80 -25.88 -4.19 2.98
CA LYS A 80 -26.11 -5.25 1.99
C LYS A 80 -24.95 -6.24 2.08
N GLU A 81 -25.25 -7.51 2.40
CA GLU A 81 -24.26 -8.58 2.67
C GLU A 81 -23.13 -8.65 1.62
N SER A 82 -23.44 -8.35 0.35
CA SER A 82 -22.46 -8.32 -0.75
C SER A 82 -21.32 -7.31 -0.55
N ASN A 83 -21.58 -6.14 0.04
CA ASN A 83 -20.54 -5.13 0.31
C ASN A 83 -19.68 -5.50 1.52
N ALA A 84 -20.22 -6.27 2.46
CA ALA A 84 -19.49 -6.69 3.65
C ALA A 84 -18.44 -7.76 3.31
N LEU A 85 -18.82 -8.76 2.50
CA LEU A 85 -17.90 -9.80 2.04
C LEU A 85 -16.76 -9.23 1.18
N PHE A 86 -17.07 -8.28 0.29
CA PHE A 86 -16.06 -7.67 -0.58
C PHE A 86 -14.97 -6.93 0.20
N GLY A 87 -15.34 -6.12 1.20
CA GLY A 87 -14.37 -5.39 2.02
C GLY A 87 -13.46 -6.34 2.81
N THR A 88 -14.03 -7.37 3.43
CA THR A 88 -13.26 -8.38 4.18
C THR A 88 -12.26 -9.13 3.28
N VAL A 89 -12.70 -9.56 2.09
CA VAL A 89 -11.81 -10.24 1.12
C VAL A 89 -10.69 -9.31 0.66
N LEU A 90 -10.99 -8.03 0.41
CA LEU A 90 -9.99 -7.05 0.00
C LEU A 90 -8.93 -6.82 1.09
N ILE A 91 -9.35 -6.75 2.36
CA ILE A 91 -8.43 -6.62 3.50
C ILE A 91 -7.50 -7.83 3.60
N LEU A 92 -8.06 -9.05 3.50
CA LEU A 92 -7.28 -10.29 3.53
C LEU A 92 -6.28 -10.37 2.38
N LEU A 93 -6.69 -9.98 1.16
CA LEU A 93 -5.80 -9.92 0.01
C LEU A 93 -4.69 -8.90 0.19
N GLN A 94 -5.02 -7.69 0.68
CA GLN A 94 -4.03 -6.64 0.92
C GLN A 94 -3.01 -7.06 1.99
N MET A 95 -3.48 -7.69 3.07
CA MET A 95 -2.60 -8.26 4.09
C MET A 95 -1.74 -9.38 3.53
N GLY A 96 -2.31 -10.26 2.69
CA GLY A 96 -1.56 -11.32 2.01
C GLY A 96 -0.45 -10.76 1.12
N CYS A 97 -0.75 -9.73 0.32
CA CYS A 97 0.24 -9.04 -0.50
C CYS A 97 1.39 -8.46 0.33
N PHE A 98 1.08 -7.71 1.39
CA PHE A 98 2.12 -7.15 2.26
C PHE A 98 2.88 -8.21 3.03
N PHE A 99 2.23 -9.29 3.46
CA PHE A 99 2.88 -10.42 4.10
C PHE A 99 3.90 -11.08 3.17
N THR A 100 3.52 -11.34 1.91
CA THR A 100 4.47 -11.87 0.92
C THR A 100 5.64 -10.93 0.67
N LEU A 101 5.40 -9.62 0.58
CA LEU A 101 6.48 -8.63 0.42
C LEU A 101 7.40 -8.59 1.65
N LEU A 102 6.85 -8.67 2.86
CA LEU A 102 7.62 -8.73 4.11
C LEU A 102 8.51 -9.97 4.19
N VAL A 103 8.04 -11.12 3.69
CA VAL A 103 8.85 -12.35 3.61
C VAL A 103 9.99 -12.20 2.60
N LEU A 104 9.78 -11.47 1.50
CA LEU A 104 10.82 -11.23 0.48
C LEU A 104 11.89 -10.25 0.96
N SER A 105 11.48 -9.09 1.49
CA SER A 105 12.40 -8.14 2.10
C SER A 105 11.70 -7.33 3.19
N PRO A 106 12.00 -7.57 4.48
CA PRO A 106 11.27 -6.93 5.58
C PRO A 106 11.34 -5.41 5.58
N TRP A 107 12.51 -4.83 5.30
CA TRP A 107 12.72 -3.39 5.47
C TRP A 107 12.09 -2.56 4.35
N GLU A 108 12.26 -3.00 3.11
CA GLU A 108 11.68 -2.39 1.92
C GLU A 108 10.15 -2.51 1.97
N ALA A 109 9.63 -3.68 2.33
CA ALA A 109 8.20 -3.87 2.51
C ALA A 109 7.63 -3.04 3.66
N PHE A 110 8.36 -2.91 4.78
CA PHE A 110 7.99 -2.05 5.90
C PHE A 110 7.96 -0.57 5.49
N ALA A 111 8.98 -0.09 4.77
CA ALA A 111 9.00 1.27 4.25
C ALA A 111 7.79 1.51 3.33
N LEU A 112 7.56 0.64 2.35
CA LEU A 112 6.43 0.72 1.44
C LEU A 112 5.10 0.75 2.19
N PHE A 113 4.93 -0.10 3.21
CA PHE A 113 3.73 -0.13 4.05
C PHE A 113 3.54 1.19 4.79
N CYS A 114 4.58 1.70 5.47
CA CYS A 114 4.51 2.94 6.23
C CYS A 114 4.13 4.14 5.35
N PHE A 115 4.81 4.32 4.21
CA PHE A 115 4.48 5.40 3.29
C PHE A 115 3.06 5.25 2.77
N SER A 116 2.67 4.06 2.32
CA SER A 116 1.32 3.81 1.80
C SER A 116 0.23 4.05 2.84
N ALA A 117 0.46 3.63 4.09
CA ALA A 117 -0.48 3.82 5.19
C ALA A 117 -0.63 5.30 5.55
N ILE A 118 0.48 6.01 5.73
CA ILE A 118 0.47 7.45 6.04
C ILE A 118 -0.26 8.22 4.92
N TYR A 119 0.10 7.99 3.66
CA TYR A 119 -0.56 8.68 2.55
C TYR A 119 -2.03 8.30 2.41
N GLY A 120 -2.36 7.01 2.59
CA GLY A 120 -3.74 6.54 2.54
C GLY A 120 -4.63 7.24 3.57
N ILE A 121 -4.10 7.47 4.79
CA ILE A 121 -4.77 8.22 5.85
C ILE A 121 -4.88 9.71 5.50
N ILE A 122 -3.80 10.35 5.04
CA ILE A 122 -3.81 11.78 4.66
C ILE A 122 -4.79 12.03 3.50
N SER A 123 -4.92 11.07 2.59
CA SER A 123 -5.79 11.16 1.42
C SER A 123 -7.28 10.90 1.72
N LEU A 124 -7.66 10.66 2.98
CA LEU A 124 -9.05 10.41 3.37
C LEU A 124 -9.92 11.64 3.10
N ASP A 125 -11.06 11.41 2.45
CA ASP A 125 -12.08 12.43 2.28
C ASP A 125 -13.01 12.44 3.50
N PHE A 126 -12.68 13.27 4.50
CA PHE A 126 -13.47 13.40 5.72
C PHE A 126 -14.92 13.83 5.46
N LYS A 127 -15.24 14.46 4.32
CA LYS A 127 -16.63 14.79 3.96
C LYS A 127 -17.45 13.53 3.66
N LYS A 128 -16.84 12.52 3.04
CA LYS A 128 -17.46 11.20 2.82
C LYS A 128 -17.53 10.38 4.10
N ILE A 129 -16.60 10.56 5.04
CA ILE A 129 -16.67 9.86 6.33
C ILE A 129 -17.76 10.48 7.22
N ASN A 130 -18.05 11.77 7.06
CA ASN A 130 -19.10 12.53 7.76
C ASN A 130 -20.41 12.68 6.96
N PHE A 131 -20.85 11.68 6.16
CA PHE A 131 -22.15 11.75 5.45
C PHE A 131 -23.28 12.23 6.39
N ALA A 132 -23.75 13.46 6.17
CA ALA A 132 -24.89 14.13 6.76
C ALA A 132 -24.91 14.21 8.31
N GLY A 133 -24.06 15.07 8.86
CA GLY A 133 -24.32 15.71 10.15
C GLY A 133 -24.86 17.13 9.92
N ASP A 134 -26.05 17.22 9.32
CA ASP A 134 -27.04 18.30 9.42
C ASP A 134 -28.41 17.69 9.15
#